data_AF-A0A7S2EJ20-F1
#
_entry.id   AF-A0A7S2EJ20-F1
#
_cell.length_a   1.000
_cell.length_b   1.000
_cell.length_c   1.000
_cell.angle_alpha   90.00
_cell.angle_beta   90.00
_cell.angle_gamma   90.00
#
_symmetry.space_group_name_H-M   'P 1'
#
loop_
_entity.id
_entity.type
_entity.pdbx_description
1 polymer ?
#
loop_
_entity_poly.entity_id
_entity_poly.type
_entity_poly.pdbx_seq_one_letter_code
_entity_poly.pdbx_strand_id
1 'polypeptide(L)'
;AFDVLAEDGIEALELVDCAEVTQSQLSSTLQNLLPSGLKALSLLHAGRCFGPQAVQSILQYSTPFNSLFALSIGGAYLLRDADAAKLIQCMHGTLSSIEFQACPLLGKELCEAIGECYASSYTPSSTGSMPGHSREGCLLE
;
A
#
# COMPACT_ATOMS: atom_id res chain seq x y z
N ALA A 1 5.49 9.31 -24.72
CA ALA A 1 5.65 7.84 -24.71
C ALA A 1 4.93 7.25 -23.51
N PHE A 2 5.27 7.66 -22.29
CA PHE A 2 4.53 7.32 -21.07
C PHE A 2 3.03 7.67 -21.17
N ASP A 3 2.69 8.87 -21.65
CA ASP A 3 1.28 9.32 -21.78
C ASP A 3 0.44 8.48 -22.76
N VAL A 4 1.08 7.70 -23.65
CA VAL A 4 0.38 6.79 -24.59
C VAL A 4 -0.02 5.49 -23.89
N LEU A 5 0.66 5.12 -22.80
CA LEU A 5 0.38 3.90 -22.04
C LEU A 5 -0.71 4.14 -20.98
N ALA A 6 -1.05 5.39 -20.72
CA ALA A 6 -2.01 5.82 -19.71
C ALA A 6 -3.33 6.26 -20.37
N GLU A 7 -3.93 5.37 -21.16
CA GLU A 7 -5.23 5.63 -21.79
C GLU A 7 -6.37 5.58 -20.77
N ASP A 8 -7.41 6.38 -20.99
CA ASP A 8 -8.60 6.37 -20.13
C ASP A 8 -9.27 4.99 -20.15
N GLY A 9 -9.61 4.49 -18.96
CA GLY A 9 -10.31 3.22 -18.78
C GLY A 9 -9.42 1.97 -18.72
N ILE A 10 -8.08 2.11 -18.70
CA ILE A 10 -7.22 0.96 -18.40
C ILE A 10 -7.41 0.52 -16.94
N GLU A 11 -7.51 -0.79 -16.74
CA GLU A 11 -7.63 -1.38 -15.39
C GLU A 11 -6.27 -1.72 -14.77
N ALA A 12 -5.22 -1.83 -15.59
CA ALA A 12 -3.87 -2.16 -15.13
C ALA A 12 -2.84 -1.28 -15.83
N LEU A 13 -1.97 -0.65 -15.03
CA LEU A 13 -0.81 0.08 -15.52
C LEU A 13 0.45 -0.68 -15.10
N GLU A 14 1.17 -1.22 -16.09
CA GLU A 14 2.40 -1.98 -15.88
C GLU A 14 3.56 -1.34 -16.64
N LEU A 15 4.63 -0.99 -15.92
CA LEU A 15 5.81 -0.34 -16.49
C LEU A 15 7.08 -0.96 -15.93
N VAL A 16 7.85 -1.60 -16.81
CA VAL A 16 9.05 -2.36 -16.43
C VAL A 16 10.28 -1.47 -16.24
N ASP A 17 10.36 -0.35 -16.96
CA ASP A 17 11.47 0.61 -16.85
C ASP A 17 10.93 2.03 -16.71
N CYS A 18 10.84 2.48 -15.47
CA CYS A 18 10.39 3.82 -15.13
C CYS A 18 11.54 4.84 -14.99
N ALA A 19 12.76 4.53 -15.46
CA ALA A 19 13.93 5.38 -15.25
C ALA A 19 13.77 6.81 -15.80
N GLU A 20 12.99 6.98 -16.86
CA GLU A 20 12.71 8.30 -17.47
C GLU A 20 11.39 8.94 -16.97
N VAL A 21 10.62 8.22 -16.16
CA VAL A 21 9.35 8.74 -15.62
C VAL A 21 9.64 9.61 -14.40
N THR A 22 9.15 10.84 -14.43
CA THR A 22 9.24 11.74 -13.27
C THR A 22 8.07 11.53 -12.31
N GLN A 23 8.28 11.94 -11.06
CA GLN A 23 7.22 11.90 -10.06
C GLN A 23 5.99 12.73 -10.45
N SER A 24 6.21 13.90 -11.08
CA SER A 24 5.09 14.72 -11.58
C SER A 24 4.29 14.01 -12.67
N GLN A 25 4.95 13.36 -13.63
CA GLN A 25 4.27 12.64 -14.72
C GLN A 25 3.42 11.49 -14.17
N LEU A 26 3.99 10.68 -13.27
CA LEU A 26 3.27 9.59 -12.65
C LEU A 26 2.09 10.10 -11.82
N SER A 27 2.28 11.13 -11.00
CA SER A 27 1.20 11.73 -10.20
C SER A 27 0.04 12.23 -11.06
N SER A 28 0.33 12.97 -12.14
CA SER A 28 -0.71 13.43 -13.07
C SER A 28 -1.43 12.26 -13.76
N THR A 29 -0.69 11.21 -14.11
CA THR A 29 -1.28 10.00 -14.69
C THR A 29 -2.19 9.26 -13.71
N LEU A 30 -1.75 9.06 -12.46
CA LEU A 30 -2.57 8.42 -11.43
C LEU A 30 -3.86 9.22 -11.14
N GLN A 31 -3.79 10.55 -11.19
CA GLN A 31 -4.97 11.42 -11.02
C GLN A 31 -6.03 11.23 -12.12
N ASN A 32 -5.63 10.79 -13.32
CA ASN A 32 -6.56 10.48 -14.40
C ASN A 32 -7.05 9.02 -14.31
N LEU A 33 -6.15 8.09 -14.02
CA LEU A 33 -6.43 6.65 -14.09
C LEU A 33 -7.22 6.13 -12.89
N LEU A 34 -6.92 6.60 -11.67
CA LEU A 34 -7.61 6.15 -10.46
C LEU A 34 -9.13 6.40 -10.50
N PRO A 35 -9.63 7.62 -10.78
CA PRO A 35 -11.07 7.84 -10.90
C PRO A 35 -11.69 7.11 -12.10
N SER A 36 -10.88 6.71 -13.08
CA SER A 36 -11.31 5.95 -14.27
C SER A 36 -11.36 4.43 -14.03
N GLY A 37 -11.07 3.97 -12.81
CA GLY A 37 -11.21 2.56 -12.44
C GLY A 37 -9.92 1.74 -12.52
N LEU A 38 -8.75 2.36 -12.37
CA LEU A 38 -7.48 1.62 -12.24
C LEU A 38 -7.55 0.64 -11.07
N LYS A 39 -7.19 -0.62 -11.33
CA LYS A 39 -7.26 -1.75 -10.39
C LYS A 39 -5.89 -2.29 -10.01
N ALA A 40 -4.92 -2.25 -10.93
CA ALA A 40 -3.56 -2.75 -10.69
C ALA A 40 -2.51 -1.72 -11.12
N LEU A 41 -1.49 -1.52 -10.27
CA LEU A 41 -0.32 -0.69 -10.57
C LEU A 41 0.95 -1.51 -10.33
N SER A 42 1.69 -1.79 -11.39
CA SER A 42 2.99 -2.45 -11.33
C SER A 42 4.07 -1.56 -11.94
N LEU A 43 5.05 -1.14 -11.14
CA LEU A 43 6.13 -0.26 -11.56
C LEU A 43 7.47 -0.86 -11.15
N LEU A 44 8.33 -1.17 -12.12
CA LEU A 44 9.71 -1.58 -11.90
C LEU A 44 10.66 -0.46 -12.30
N HIS A 45 11.80 -0.40 -11.60
CA HIS A 45 12.77 0.71 -11.67
C HIS A 45 12.11 2.08 -11.42
N ALA A 46 11.19 2.13 -10.46
CA ALA A 46 10.35 3.29 -10.13
C ALA A 46 11.07 4.40 -9.35
N GLY A 47 12.41 4.44 -9.42
CA GLY A 47 13.27 5.20 -8.53
C GLY A 47 13.10 6.72 -8.57
N ARG A 48 12.58 7.25 -9.69
CA ARG A 48 12.38 8.69 -9.90
C ARG A 48 10.91 9.11 -9.90
N CYS A 49 9.99 8.15 -10.01
CA CYS A 49 8.57 8.42 -10.15
C CYS A 49 7.76 8.10 -8.89
N PHE A 50 8.06 6.99 -8.20
CA PHE A 50 7.25 6.56 -7.06
C PHE A 50 7.84 7.06 -5.74
N GLY A 51 7.17 8.04 -5.13
CA GLY A 51 7.54 8.64 -3.85
C GLY A 51 6.38 9.48 -3.29
N PRO A 52 6.63 10.51 -2.45
CA PRO A 52 5.59 11.13 -1.64
C PRO A 52 4.42 11.72 -2.45
N GLN A 53 4.70 12.34 -3.60
CA GLN A 53 3.64 12.91 -4.44
C GLN A 53 2.80 11.81 -5.11
N ALA A 54 3.40 10.72 -5.55
CA ALA A 54 2.68 9.60 -6.16
C ALA A 54 1.76 8.93 -5.12
N VAL A 55 2.27 8.72 -3.91
CA VAL A 55 1.48 8.24 -2.77
C VAL A 55 0.32 9.19 -2.48
N GLN A 56 0.58 10.49 -2.42
CA GLN A 56 -0.46 11.49 -2.17
C GLN A 56 -1.54 11.48 -3.26
N SER A 57 -1.17 11.31 -4.54
CA SER A 57 -2.12 11.14 -5.64
C SER A 57 -3.01 9.92 -5.43
N ILE A 58 -2.50 8.80 -4.92
CA ILE A 58 -3.31 7.61 -4.62
C ILE A 58 -4.28 7.89 -3.46
N LEU A 59 -3.76 8.49 -2.38
CA LEU A 59 -4.53 8.78 -1.17
C LEU A 59 -5.68 9.77 -1.39
N GLN A 60 -5.53 10.70 -2.35
CA GLN A 60 -6.57 11.65 -2.73
C GLN A 60 -7.85 10.97 -3.23
N TYR A 61 -7.75 9.78 -3.80
CA TYR A 61 -8.90 9.02 -4.31
C TYR A 61 -9.28 7.85 -3.41
N SER A 62 -8.85 7.84 -2.14
CA SER A 62 -9.27 6.84 -1.15
C SER A 62 -10.81 6.68 -1.10
N THR A 63 -11.25 5.54 -0.57
CA THR A 63 -12.62 5.01 -0.63
C THR A 63 -13.73 6.06 -0.50
N PRO A 64 -14.85 5.92 -1.25
CA PRO A 64 -15.29 4.75 -2.02
C PRO A 64 -14.82 4.69 -3.49
N PHE A 65 -14.02 5.66 -3.96
CA PHE A 65 -13.71 5.81 -5.38
C PHE A 65 -12.45 5.06 -5.85
N ASN A 66 -11.64 4.55 -4.93
CA ASN A 66 -10.45 3.78 -5.28
C ASN A 66 -10.80 2.30 -5.52
N SER A 67 -10.53 1.80 -6.73
CA SER A 67 -10.62 0.38 -7.07
C SER A 67 -9.27 -0.34 -7.06
N LEU A 68 -8.18 0.33 -6.66
CA LEU A 68 -6.84 -0.25 -6.65
C LEU A 68 -6.79 -1.42 -5.65
N PHE A 69 -6.60 -2.62 -6.18
CA PHE A 69 -6.50 -3.86 -5.42
C PHE A 69 -5.09 -4.47 -5.44
N ALA A 70 -4.29 -4.14 -6.46
CA ALA A 70 -2.93 -4.66 -6.62
C ALA A 70 -1.91 -3.52 -6.77
N LEU A 71 -0.86 -3.58 -5.96
CA LEU A 71 0.25 -2.63 -5.95
C LEU A 71 1.57 -3.39 -5.90
N SER A 72 2.36 -3.32 -6.97
CA SER A 72 3.70 -3.89 -7.05
C SER A 72 4.71 -2.80 -7.43
N ILE A 73 5.62 -2.48 -6.51
CA ILE A 73 6.54 -1.35 -6.64
C ILE A 73 7.98 -1.84 -6.45
N GLY A 74 8.75 -1.75 -7.52
CA GLY A 74 10.15 -2.14 -7.61
C GLY A 74 11.09 -0.95 -7.79
N GLY A 75 12.15 -0.88 -6.98
CA GLY A 75 13.23 0.10 -7.14
C GLY A 75 12.85 1.54 -6.77
N ALA A 76 11.87 1.75 -5.88
CA ALA A 76 11.40 3.08 -5.50
C ALA A 76 12.29 3.73 -4.42
N TYR A 77 13.35 4.42 -4.84
CA TYR A 77 14.30 5.11 -3.94
C TYR A 77 13.73 6.36 -3.25
N LEU A 78 12.60 6.90 -3.73
CA LEU A 78 11.96 8.10 -3.17
C LEU A 78 10.84 7.76 -2.17
N LEU A 79 10.39 6.51 -2.12
CA LEU A 79 9.31 6.08 -1.23
C LEU A 79 9.83 5.95 0.21
N ARG A 80 9.34 6.80 1.11
CA ARG A 80 9.71 6.77 2.53
C ARG A 80 8.86 5.75 3.27
N ASP A 81 9.41 5.19 4.34
CA ASP A 81 8.74 4.20 5.20
C ASP A 81 7.37 4.70 5.68
N ALA A 82 7.32 5.88 6.31
CA ALA A 82 6.08 6.52 6.77
C ALA A 82 5.03 6.73 5.66
N ASP A 83 5.45 7.09 4.45
CA ASP A 83 4.52 7.31 3.32
C ASP A 83 3.93 5.97 2.84
N ALA A 84 4.75 4.91 2.80
CA ALA A 84 4.30 3.57 2.47
C ALA A 84 3.37 2.99 3.56
N ALA A 85 3.71 3.18 4.83
CA ALA A 85 2.86 2.79 5.96
C ALA A 85 1.48 3.46 5.88
N LYS A 86 1.46 4.78 5.64
CA LYS A 86 0.23 5.54 5.44
C LYS A 86 -0.57 5.04 4.24
N LEU A 87 0.10 4.73 3.12
CA LEU A 87 -0.56 4.15 1.95
C LEU A 87 -1.31 2.87 2.32
N ILE A 88 -0.65 1.95 3.01
CA ILE A 88 -1.28 0.69 3.47
C ILE A 88 -2.45 0.96 4.41
N GLN A 89 -2.26 1.81 5.43
CA GLN A 89 -3.31 2.14 6.40
C GLN A 89 -4.55 2.81 5.79
N CYS A 90 -4.41 3.53 4.68
CA CYS A 90 -5.58 4.11 4.00
C CYS A 90 -6.20 3.16 2.97
N MET A 91 -5.41 2.23 2.43
CA MET A 91 -5.80 1.41 1.29
C MET A 91 -6.08 -0.06 1.62
N HIS A 92 -5.89 -0.48 2.88
CA HIS A 92 -6.06 -1.89 3.27
C HIS A 92 -7.47 -2.46 3.03
N GLY A 93 -8.49 -1.59 2.93
CA GLY A 93 -9.85 -2.01 2.60
C GLY A 93 -10.03 -2.45 1.15
N THR A 94 -9.12 -2.08 0.24
CA THR A 94 -9.19 -2.42 -1.19
C THR A 94 -7.99 -3.22 -1.66
N LEU A 95 -6.79 -2.95 -1.13
CA LEU A 95 -5.57 -3.67 -1.49
C LEU A 95 -5.64 -5.13 -1.00
N SER A 96 -5.41 -6.05 -1.93
CA SER A 96 -5.33 -7.49 -1.68
C SER A 96 -4.01 -8.10 -2.14
N SER A 97 -3.24 -7.39 -2.97
CA SER A 97 -1.92 -7.79 -3.44
C SER A 97 -0.95 -6.61 -3.29
N ILE A 98 0.10 -6.82 -2.49
CA ILE A 98 1.09 -5.80 -2.16
C ILE A 98 2.48 -6.42 -2.33
N GLU A 99 3.31 -5.76 -3.12
CA GLU A 99 4.70 -6.11 -3.31
C GLU A 99 5.57 -4.86 -3.31
N PHE A 100 6.64 -4.90 -2.51
CA PHE A 100 7.70 -3.91 -2.55
C PHE A 100 9.04 -4.61 -2.77
N GLN A 101 9.71 -4.31 -3.87
CA GLN A 101 10.98 -4.92 -4.25
C GLN A 101 12.07 -3.84 -4.34
N ALA A 102 13.24 -4.07 -3.73
CA ALA A 102 14.39 -3.16 -3.84
C ALA A 102 14.06 -1.69 -3.49
N CYS A 103 13.23 -1.47 -2.46
CA CYS A 103 12.88 -0.15 -1.94
C CYS A 103 13.67 0.12 -0.64
N PRO A 104 14.87 0.73 -0.71
CA PRO A 104 15.83 0.72 0.41
C PRO A 104 15.46 1.58 1.61
N LEU A 105 14.46 2.46 1.46
CA LEU A 105 13.98 3.33 2.53
C LEU A 105 12.77 2.76 3.28
N LEU A 106 12.30 1.56 2.92
CA LEU A 106 11.23 0.87 3.62
C LEU A 106 11.78 0.06 4.78
N GLY A 107 11.05 0.02 5.88
CA GLY A 107 11.52 -0.53 7.12
C GLY A 107 10.39 -0.88 8.07
N LYS A 108 10.51 -0.35 9.29
CA LYS A 108 9.71 -0.77 10.43
C LYS A 108 8.25 -0.31 10.31
N GLU A 109 8.03 0.95 9.92
CA GLU A 109 6.70 1.56 9.89
C GLU A 109 5.78 0.84 8.89
N LEU A 110 6.30 0.51 7.70
CA LEU A 110 5.56 -0.26 6.72
C LEU A 110 5.23 -1.67 7.23
N CYS A 111 6.19 -2.35 7.86
CA CYS A 111 5.98 -3.69 8.39
C CYS A 111 4.89 -3.71 9.48
N GLU A 112 4.92 -2.73 10.38
CA GLU A 112 3.90 -2.55 11.41
C GLU A 112 2.53 -2.28 10.79
N ALA A 113 2.44 -1.38 9.81
CA ALA A 113 1.18 -1.10 9.10
C ALA A 113 0.60 -2.34 8.41
N ILE A 114 1.43 -3.15 7.75
CA ILE A 114 0.98 -4.42 7.14
C ILE A 114 0.47 -5.38 8.22
N GLY A 115 1.21 -5.51 9.33
CA GLY A 115 0.82 -6.34 10.46
C GLY A 115 -0.51 -5.91 11.07
N GLU A 116 -0.71 -4.63 11.32
CA GLU A 116 -1.95 -4.09 11.89
C GLU A 116 -3.14 -4.22 10.94
N CYS A 117 -2.95 -3.93 9.65
CA CYS A 117 -4.03 -3.90 8.67
C CYS A 117 -4.46 -5.29 8.16
N TYR A 118 -3.55 -6.27 8.13
CA TYR A 118 -3.80 -7.59 7.56
C TYR A 118 -3.64 -8.76 8.53
N ALA A 119 -3.31 -8.50 9.81
CA ALA A 119 -3.40 -9.56 10.80
C ALA A 119 -4.85 -10.04 10.90
N SER A 120 -5.05 -11.34 10.73
CA SER A 120 -6.31 -11.97 11.11
C SER A 120 -6.52 -11.73 12.60
N SER A 121 -7.61 -11.04 12.97
CA SER A 121 -8.04 -10.99 14.36
C SER A 121 -8.35 -12.42 14.82
N TYR A 122 -7.38 -13.07 15.44
CA TYR A 122 -7.63 -14.30 16.18
C TYR A 122 -8.49 -13.91 17.38
N THR A 123 -9.81 -13.98 17.24
CA THR A 123 -10.71 -14.03 18.38
C THR A 123 -10.68 -15.46 18.90
N PRO A 124 -10.03 -15.76 20.04
CA PRO A 124 -10.20 -17.07 20.66
C PRO A 124 -11.69 -17.25 20.93
N SER A 125 -12.31 -18.21 20.25
CA SER A 125 -13.67 -18.65 20.56
C SER A 125 -13.67 -19.14 22.00
N SER A 126 -14.29 -18.37 22.88
CA SER A 126 -14.53 -18.66 24.28
C SER A 126 -15.53 -19.81 24.43
N THR A 127 -15.08 -21.06 24.22
CA THR A 127 -15.78 -22.25 24.69
C THR A 127 -14.77 -23.36 24.99
N GLY A 128 -14.48 -23.56 26.28
CA GLY A 128 -13.60 -24.62 26.75
C GLY A 128 -13.25 -24.47 28.22
N SER A 129 -14.26 -24.42 29.09
CA SER A 129 -14.09 -24.49 30.54
C SER A 129 -13.28 -25.72 30.93
N MET A 130 -12.16 -25.53 31.65
CA MET A 130 -11.59 -26.55 32.54
C MET A 130 -11.19 -25.85 33.84
N PRO A 131 -11.59 -26.38 35.01
CA PRO A 131 -11.35 -25.73 36.29
C PRO A 131 -9.96 -26.06 36.85
N GLY A 132 -9.34 -25.07 37.47
CA GLY A 132 -8.47 -25.25 38.63
C GLY A 132 -6.96 -25.24 38.37
N HIS A 133 -6.32 -24.11 38.69
CA HIS A 133 -5.53 -24.01 39.93
C HIS A 133 -5.16 -22.54 40.21
N SER A 134 -5.45 -22.11 41.43
CA SER A 134 -5.09 -20.81 42.00
C SER A 134 -3.59 -20.57 42.03
N ARG A 135 -3.18 -19.29 41.92
CA ARG A 135 -2.40 -18.51 42.90
C ARG A 135 -2.22 -17.06 42.38
N GLU A 136 -2.82 -16.07 43.05
CA GLU A 136 -2.13 -15.01 43.83
C GLU A 136 -1.14 -14.20 42.95
N GLY A 137 -1.29 -12.92 42.61
CA GLY A 137 -1.88 -11.73 43.24
C GLY A 137 -0.79 -10.63 43.32
N CYS A 138 -1.01 -9.46 42.71
CA CYS A 138 -0.46 -8.11 43.06
C CYS A 138 -0.83 -7.12 41.92
N LEU A 139 -2.00 -6.48 41.95
CA LEU A 139 -2.34 -5.19 42.57
C LEU A 139 -1.45 -3.99 42.17
N LEU A 140 -2.09 -3.08 41.45
CA LEU A 140 -1.68 -1.71 41.14
C LEU A 140 -1.84 -0.81 42.38
N GLU A 141 -0.86 0.07 42.61
CA GLU A 141 -1.09 1.50 42.88
C GLU A 141 -0.03 2.30 42.11
#